data_AF-A0A9P3NHF4-F1
#
_entry.id   AF-A0A9P3NHF4-F1
#
_cell.length_a   1.000
_cell.length_b   1.000
_cell.length_c   1.000
_cell.angle_alpha   90.00
_cell.angle_beta   90.00
_cell.angle_gamma   90.00
#
_symmetry.space_group_name_H-M   'P 1'
#
loop_
_entity.id
_entity.type
_entity.pdbx_description
1 polymer ?
#
loop_
_entity_poly.entity_id
_entity_poly.type
_entity_poly.pdbx_seq_one_letter_code
_entity_poly.pdbx_strand_id
1 'polypeptide(L)'
;MPLFLSEEELQAFQGDVRAVARKAEEQLASLLRQLETHKAQADAAEINAEQTCSLIEQKYLAVTDENAQLERDKGFLTADLDQKAAELAEIKAQVHRLQLEAIQGDGERERLKAELAEAQTSRRDIVDVIERKNLEIDEKNASLKSYLDKIVALTDSRTELEGRLRTAEAEASRCKAAVTRHVQEKEILEQHLAWLREDVAAKASLLHEERRARAEGEADLRSKLLAAEHERDDLRAAEGRAKARVAELQGMVAQLQQ
;
A
#
# COMPACT_ATOMS: atom_id res chain seq x y z
N MET A 1 129.25 -76.41 -53.11
CA MET A 1 128.43 -76.99 -54.19
C MET A 1 127.62 -75.88 -54.85
N PRO A 2 127.60 -75.77 -56.19
CA PRO A 2 126.76 -74.78 -56.86
C PRO A 2 125.28 -75.09 -56.65
N LEU A 3 124.51 -74.11 -56.16
CA LEU A 3 123.07 -74.19 -55.80
C LEU A 3 122.14 -74.53 -56.98
N PHE A 4 122.63 -74.52 -58.21
CA PHE A 4 121.86 -74.63 -59.46
C PHE A 4 122.16 -75.91 -60.25
N LEU A 5 122.96 -76.83 -59.69
CA LEU A 5 123.31 -78.11 -60.29
C LEU A 5 123.25 -79.22 -59.24
N SER A 6 122.66 -80.35 -59.62
CA SER A 6 122.86 -81.56 -58.84
C SER A 6 124.28 -82.10 -59.05
N GLU A 7 124.74 -82.92 -58.10
CA GLU A 7 126.10 -83.51 -58.13
C GLU A 7 126.35 -84.36 -59.39
N GLU A 8 125.30 -84.99 -59.91
CA GLU A 8 125.29 -85.78 -61.15
C GLU A 8 125.49 -84.91 -62.40
N GLU A 9 124.87 -83.73 -62.44
CA GLU A 9 124.96 -82.81 -63.58
C GLU A 9 126.35 -82.14 -63.64
N LEU A 10 126.94 -81.84 -62.48
CA LEU A 10 128.29 -81.29 -62.39
C LEU A 10 129.36 -82.26 -62.92
N GLN A 11 129.20 -83.57 -62.66
CA GLN A 11 130.07 -84.61 -63.19
C GLN A 11 129.88 -84.83 -64.70
N ALA A 12 128.63 -84.79 -65.19
CA ALA A 12 128.31 -84.94 -66.61
C ALA A 12 128.90 -83.84 -67.49
N PHE A 13 129.11 -82.63 -66.94
CA PHE A 13 129.72 -81.54 -67.69
C PHE A 13 131.26 -81.61 -67.81
N GLN A 14 131.97 -82.54 -67.13
CA GLN A 14 133.41 -82.82 -67.29
C GLN A 14 134.35 -81.59 -67.46
N GLY A 15 134.06 -80.48 -66.76
CA GLY A 15 134.84 -79.24 -66.89
C GLY A 15 134.47 -78.34 -68.08
N ASP A 16 133.41 -78.65 -68.84
CA ASP A 16 132.78 -77.76 -69.82
C ASP A 16 132.05 -76.63 -69.10
N VAL A 17 132.84 -75.59 -68.84
CA VAL A 17 132.40 -74.35 -68.22
C VAL A 17 131.25 -73.71 -69.00
N ARG A 18 131.12 -73.94 -70.32
CA ARG A 18 130.05 -73.33 -71.13
C ARG A 18 128.70 -73.98 -70.89
N ALA A 19 128.65 -75.31 -70.74
CA ALA A 19 127.40 -76.02 -70.46
C ALA A 19 126.90 -75.77 -69.03
N VAL A 20 127.82 -75.69 -68.06
CA VAL A 20 127.55 -75.24 -66.69
C VAL A 20 127.04 -73.80 -66.67
N ALA A 21 127.65 -72.90 -67.44
CA ALA A 21 127.23 -71.50 -67.55
C ALA A 21 125.84 -71.37 -68.17
N ARG A 22 125.54 -72.10 -69.26
CA ARG A 22 124.22 -72.07 -69.91
C ARG A 22 123.10 -72.53 -68.98
N LYS A 23 123.34 -73.57 -68.18
CA LYS A 23 122.35 -74.06 -67.22
C LYS A 23 122.15 -73.10 -66.05
N ALA A 24 123.23 -72.45 -65.60
CA ALA A 24 123.15 -71.34 -64.66
C ALA A 24 122.35 -70.16 -65.24
N GLU A 25 122.57 -69.81 -66.51
CA GLU A 25 121.85 -68.75 -67.24
C GLU A 25 120.36 -69.07 -67.40
N GLU A 26 119.99 -70.31 -67.72
CA GLU A 26 118.60 -70.77 -67.83
C GLU A 26 117.88 -70.73 -66.46
N GLN A 27 118.54 -71.15 -65.39
CA GLN A 27 118.02 -71.05 -64.02
C GLN A 27 117.89 -69.58 -63.57
N LEU A 28 118.88 -68.74 -63.88
CA LEU A 28 118.83 -67.30 -63.64
C LEU A 28 117.66 -66.65 -64.40
N ALA A 29 117.48 -66.98 -65.67
CA ALA A 29 116.39 -66.44 -66.49
C ALA A 29 115.00 -66.90 -65.99
N SER A 30 114.88 -68.15 -65.53
CA SER A 30 113.65 -68.68 -64.93
C SER A 30 113.33 -67.98 -63.61
N LEU A 31 114.30 -67.86 -62.71
CA LEU A 31 114.16 -67.14 -61.45
C LEU A 31 113.86 -65.65 -61.67
N LEU A 32 114.46 -65.02 -62.69
CA LEU A 32 114.15 -63.65 -63.09
C LEU A 32 112.69 -63.51 -63.55
N ARG A 33 112.17 -64.42 -64.39
CA ARG A 33 110.74 -64.41 -64.79
C ARG A 33 109.81 -64.64 -63.60
N GLN A 34 110.13 -65.56 -62.70
CA GLN A 34 109.34 -65.79 -61.49
C GLN A 34 109.35 -64.56 -60.59
N LEU A 35 110.51 -63.91 -60.43
CA LEU A 35 110.64 -62.66 -59.69
C LEU A 35 109.82 -61.53 -60.33
N GLU A 36 109.86 -61.38 -61.66
CA GLU A 36 109.04 -60.40 -62.40
C GLU A 36 107.54 -60.68 -62.26
N THR A 37 107.13 -61.95 -62.30
CA THR A 37 105.72 -62.35 -62.13
C THR A 37 105.25 -62.09 -60.70
N HIS A 38 106.06 -62.44 -59.69
CA HIS A 38 105.75 -62.15 -58.30
C HIS A 38 105.72 -60.65 -58.01
N LYS A 39 106.60 -59.85 -58.63
CA LYS A 39 106.56 -58.39 -58.56
C LYS A 39 105.26 -57.85 -59.16
N ALA A 40 104.91 -58.24 -60.39
CA ALA A 40 103.67 -57.79 -61.02
C ALA A 40 102.42 -58.20 -60.23
N GLN A 41 102.42 -59.39 -59.62
CA GLN A 41 101.34 -59.84 -58.73
C GLN A 41 101.28 -59.04 -57.42
N ALA A 42 102.43 -58.72 -56.83
CA ALA A 42 102.51 -57.88 -55.64
C ALA A 42 102.01 -56.46 -55.95
N ASP A 43 102.46 -55.85 -57.05
CA ASP A 43 102.03 -54.51 -57.50
C ASP A 43 100.52 -54.49 -57.78
N ALA A 44 99.98 -55.50 -58.46
CA ALA A 44 98.54 -55.60 -58.73
C ALA A 44 97.72 -55.79 -57.43
N ALA A 45 98.23 -56.57 -56.47
CA ALA A 45 97.60 -56.74 -55.17
C ALA A 45 97.62 -55.44 -54.35
N GLU A 46 98.72 -54.69 -54.40
CA GLU A 46 98.87 -53.38 -53.75
C GLU A 46 97.89 -52.36 -54.34
N ILE A 47 97.83 -52.23 -55.67
CA ILE A 47 96.86 -51.37 -56.36
C ILE A 47 95.41 -51.73 -55.99
N ASN A 48 95.08 -53.02 -55.99
CA ASN A 48 93.72 -53.46 -55.67
C ASN A 48 93.37 -53.20 -54.20
N ALA A 49 94.34 -53.35 -53.28
CA ALA A 49 94.17 -53.01 -51.88
C ALA A 49 93.93 -51.50 -51.70
N GLU A 50 94.72 -50.64 -52.35
CA GLU A 50 94.55 -49.18 -52.31
C GLU A 50 93.19 -48.72 -52.88
N GLN A 51 92.77 -49.29 -54.01
CA GLN A 51 91.47 -48.99 -54.62
C GLN A 51 90.32 -49.44 -53.71
N THR A 52 90.44 -50.62 -53.11
CA THR A 52 89.45 -51.13 -52.17
C THR A 52 89.38 -50.27 -50.91
N CYS A 53 90.52 -49.88 -50.34
CA CYS A 53 90.59 -48.95 -49.21
C CYS A 53 89.94 -47.61 -49.55
N SER A 54 90.26 -47.01 -50.70
CA SER A 54 89.69 -45.74 -51.14
C SER A 54 88.16 -45.80 -51.29
N LEU A 55 87.63 -46.90 -51.84
CA LEU A 55 86.19 -47.09 -51.99
C LEU A 55 85.50 -47.26 -50.63
N ILE A 56 86.11 -47.99 -49.71
CA ILE A 56 85.60 -48.18 -48.35
C ILE A 56 85.60 -46.84 -47.59
N GLU A 57 86.66 -46.05 -47.70
CA GLU A 57 86.75 -44.73 -47.08
C GLU A 57 85.65 -43.79 -47.60
N GLN A 58 85.43 -43.73 -48.92
CA GLN A 58 84.36 -42.92 -49.49
C GLN A 58 82.97 -43.35 -48.99
N LYS A 59 82.71 -44.66 -48.95
CA LYS A 59 81.43 -45.17 -48.41
C LYS A 59 81.28 -44.88 -46.91
N TYR A 60 82.36 -45.02 -46.15
CA TYR A 60 82.37 -44.71 -44.73
C TYR A 60 82.05 -43.24 -44.48
N LEU A 61 82.66 -42.32 -45.23
CA LEU A 61 82.36 -40.89 -45.16
C LEU A 61 80.89 -40.60 -45.53
N ALA A 62 80.39 -41.15 -46.64
CA ALA A 62 79.01 -40.95 -47.06
C ALA A 62 77.99 -41.43 -46.02
N VAL A 63 78.20 -42.64 -45.46
CA VAL A 63 77.34 -43.18 -44.40
C VAL A 63 77.44 -42.35 -43.12
N THR A 64 78.63 -41.84 -42.80
CA THR A 64 78.82 -40.97 -41.62
C THR A 64 78.05 -39.67 -41.77
N ASP A 65 78.08 -39.06 -42.96
CA ASP A 65 77.34 -37.84 -43.26
C ASP A 65 75.82 -38.07 -43.23
N GLU A 66 75.33 -39.15 -43.84
CA GLU A 66 73.91 -39.53 -43.79
C GLU A 66 73.45 -39.78 -42.35
N ASN A 67 74.26 -40.47 -41.55
CA ASN A 67 73.92 -40.75 -40.16
C ASN A 67 73.92 -39.47 -39.30
N ALA A 68 74.85 -38.55 -39.56
CA ALA A 68 74.85 -37.23 -38.93
C ALA A 68 73.61 -36.42 -39.31
N GLN A 69 73.14 -36.51 -40.55
CA GLN A 69 71.91 -35.86 -40.99
C GLN A 69 70.67 -36.48 -40.33
N LEU A 70 70.58 -37.81 -40.27
CA LEU A 70 69.49 -38.51 -39.61
C LEU A 70 69.40 -38.18 -38.11
N GLU A 71 70.53 -38.07 -37.41
CA GLU A 71 70.54 -37.66 -36.00
C GLU A 71 70.08 -36.20 -35.82
N ARG A 72 70.42 -35.30 -36.75
CA ARG A 72 69.88 -33.92 -36.74
C ARG A 72 68.37 -33.91 -36.94
N ASP A 73 67.88 -34.62 -37.96
CA ASP A 73 66.46 -34.67 -38.31
C ASP A 73 65.64 -35.32 -37.17
N LYS A 74 66.16 -36.38 -36.55
CA LYS A 74 65.58 -37.01 -35.37
C LYS A 74 65.52 -36.05 -34.18
N GLY A 75 66.59 -35.29 -33.94
CA GLY A 75 66.62 -34.26 -32.90
C GLY A 75 65.56 -33.17 -33.14
N PHE A 76 65.45 -32.70 -34.39
CA PHE A 76 64.44 -31.73 -34.80
C PHE A 76 63.01 -32.25 -34.59
N LEU A 77 62.71 -33.47 -35.07
CA LEU A 77 61.38 -34.07 -34.93
C LEU A 77 61.02 -34.34 -33.47
N THR A 78 61.99 -34.70 -32.64
CA THR A 78 61.78 -34.90 -31.21
C THR A 78 61.41 -33.57 -30.53
N ALA A 79 62.14 -32.50 -30.84
CA ALA A 79 61.85 -31.17 -30.30
C ALA A 79 60.48 -30.64 -30.75
N ASP A 80 60.11 -30.83 -32.03
CA ASP A 80 58.80 -30.44 -32.55
C ASP A 80 57.66 -31.25 -31.88
N LEU A 81 57.86 -32.56 -31.70
CA LEU A 81 56.89 -33.41 -31.01
C LEU A 81 56.69 -33.01 -29.54
N ASP A 82 57.77 -32.68 -28.83
CA ASP A 82 57.72 -32.18 -27.46
C ASP A 82 56.98 -30.83 -27.38
N GLN A 83 57.23 -29.93 -28.34
CA GLN A 83 56.51 -28.66 -28.44
C GLN A 83 55.00 -28.89 -28.68
N LYS A 84 54.63 -29.76 -29.62
CA LYS A 84 53.22 -30.09 -29.89
C LYS A 84 52.53 -30.79 -28.72
N ALA A 85 53.26 -31.63 -27.98
CA ALA A 85 52.75 -32.24 -26.76
C ALA A 85 52.44 -31.19 -25.68
N ALA A 86 53.31 -30.19 -25.51
CA ALA A 86 53.10 -29.08 -24.58
C ALA A 86 51.91 -28.19 -24.98
N GLU A 87 51.82 -27.79 -26.26
CA GLU A 87 50.69 -27.01 -26.79
C GLU A 87 49.35 -27.74 -26.57
N LEU A 88 49.32 -29.05 -26.83
CA LEU A 88 48.11 -29.86 -26.66
C LEU A 88 47.72 -30.02 -25.19
N ALA A 89 48.70 -30.13 -24.28
CA ALA A 89 48.44 -30.15 -22.85
C ALA A 89 47.86 -28.83 -22.35
N GLU A 90 48.37 -27.70 -22.84
CA GLU A 90 47.86 -26.37 -22.50
C GLU A 90 46.42 -26.17 -22.99
N ILE A 91 46.15 -26.51 -24.26
CA ILE A 91 44.79 -26.40 -24.82
C ILE A 91 43.80 -27.26 -24.03
N LYS A 92 44.18 -28.50 -23.66
CA LYS A 92 43.33 -29.36 -22.81
C LYS A 92 43.03 -28.73 -21.45
N ALA A 93 44.03 -28.11 -20.82
CA ALA A 93 43.84 -27.42 -19.54
C ALA A 93 42.92 -26.19 -19.69
N GLN A 94 43.04 -25.43 -20.78
CA GLN A 94 42.15 -24.30 -21.08
C GLN A 94 40.71 -24.76 -21.34
N VAL A 95 40.51 -25.83 -22.11
CA VAL A 95 39.19 -26.42 -22.37
C VAL A 95 38.52 -26.85 -21.06
N HIS A 96 39.24 -27.56 -20.19
CA HIS A 96 38.68 -27.96 -18.90
C HIS A 96 38.33 -26.77 -18.01
N ARG A 97 39.13 -25.70 -18.04
CA ARG A 97 38.82 -24.47 -17.30
C ARG A 97 37.54 -23.81 -17.78
N LEU A 98 37.40 -23.64 -19.11
CA LEU A 98 36.20 -23.07 -19.71
C LEU A 98 34.95 -23.92 -19.46
N GLN A 99 35.08 -25.25 -19.42
CA GLN A 99 33.99 -26.14 -19.04
C GLN A 99 33.52 -25.91 -17.60
N LEU A 100 34.46 -25.73 -16.66
CA LEU A 100 34.11 -25.41 -15.27
C LEU A 100 33.43 -24.05 -15.14
N GLU A 101 33.93 -23.03 -15.85
CA GLU A 101 33.31 -21.70 -15.88
C GLU A 101 31.90 -21.74 -16.49
N ALA A 102 31.69 -22.53 -17.54
CA ALA A 102 30.36 -22.72 -18.14
C ALA A 102 29.38 -23.38 -17.15
N ILE A 103 29.81 -24.42 -16.42
CA ILE A 103 29.00 -25.09 -15.40
C ILE A 103 28.65 -24.12 -14.26
N GLN A 104 29.62 -23.32 -13.81
CA GLN A 104 29.39 -22.30 -12.79
C GLN A 104 28.37 -21.25 -13.27
N GLY A 105 28.53 -20.75 -14.50
CA GLY A 105 27.60 -19.80 -15.10
C GLY A 105 26.18 -20.36 -15.29
N ASP A 106 26.04 -21.65 -15.65
CA ASP A 106 24.75 -22.34 -15.68
C ASP A 106 24.11 -22.40 -14.28
N GLY A 107 24.89 -22.73 -13.25
CA GLY A 107 24.43 -22.77 -11.86
C GLY A 107 23.96 -21.41 -11.33
N GLU A 108 24.72 -20.34 -11.61
CA GLU A 108 24.32 -18.98 -11.25
C GLU A 108 23.05 -18.54 -11.96
N ARG A 109 22.91 -18.90 -13.25
CA ARG A 109 21.71 -18.59 -14.04
C ARG A 109 20.46 -19.27 -13.47
N GLU A 110 20.55 -20.55 -13.11
CA GLU A 110 19.42 -21.26 -12.52
C GLU A 110 19.07 -20.72 -11.13
N ARG A 111 20.08 -20.36 -10.32
CA ARG A 111 19.85 -19.67 -9.03
C ARG A 111 19.09 -18.35 -9.22
N LEU A 112 19.56 -17.49 -10.14
CA LEU A 112 18.91 -16.21 -10.42
C LEU A 112 17.49 -16.38 -10.97
N LYS A 113 17.22 -17.42 -11.77
CA LYS A 113 15.86 -17.76 -12.21
C LYS A 113 14.96 -18.14 -11.05
N ALA A 114 15.45 -18.94 -10.10
CA ALA A 114 14.68 -19.30 -8.91
C ALA A 114 14.37 -18.07 -8.05
N GLU A 115 15.37 -17.23 -7.77
CA GLU A 115 15.20 -15.97 -7.03
C GLU A 115 14.19 -15.04 -7.73
N LEU A 116 14.24 -14.94 -9.07
CA LEU A 116 13.28 -14.15 -9.84
C LEU A 116 11.86 -14.70 -9.73
N ALA A 117 11.68 -16.03 -9.78
CA ALA A 117 10.37 -16.66 -9.64
C ALA A 117 9.78 -16.42 -8.25
N GLU A 118 10.59 -16.56 -7.19
CA GLU A 118 10.18 -16.27 -5.80
C GLU A 118 9.84 -14.79 -5.61
N ALA A 119 10.62 -13.87 -6.21
CA ALA A 119 10.30 -12.45 -6.16
C ALA A 119 8.99 -12.13 -6.91
N GLN A 120 8.71 -12.82 -8.03
CA GLN A 120 7.47 -12.65 -8.78
C GLN A 120 6.24 -13.15 -8.02
N THR A 121 6.34 -14.29 -7.30
CA THR A 121 5.27 -14.80 -6.45
C THR A 121 5.03 -13.86 -5.28
N SER A 122 6.07 -13.46 -4.56
CA SER A 122 5.97 -12.49 -3.45
C SER A 122 5.35 -11.16 -3.90
N ARG A 123 5.75 -10.64 -5.07
CA ARG A 123 5.16 -9.43 -5.64
C ARG A 123 3.65 -9.60 -5.90
N ARG A 124 3.23 -10.75 -6.44
CA ARG A 124 1.82 -11.04 -6.68
C ARG A 124 1.03 -11.07 -5.38
N ASP A 125 1.54 -11.75 -4.36
CA ASP A 125 0.88 -11.85 -3.05
C ASP A 125 0.68 -10.46 -2.40
N ILE A 126 1.68 -9.57 -2.53
CA ILE A 126 1.58 -8.19 -2.05
C ILE A 126 0.49 -7.41 -2.79
N VAL A 127 0.39 -7.56 -4.12
CA VAL A 127 -0.68 -6.93 -4.90
C VAL A 127 -2.05 -7.43 -4.45
N ASP A 128 -2.23 -8.74 -4.27
CA ASP A 128 -3.48 -9.34 -3.78
C ASP A 128 -3.85 -8.85 -2.37
N VAL A 129 -2.87 -8.56 -1.50
CA VAL A 129 -3.10 -7.93 -0.19
C VAL A 129 -3.55 -6.49 -0.34
N ILE A 130 -2.90 -5.71 -1.22
CA ILE A 130 -3.24 -4.30 -1.47
C ILE A 130 -4.67 -4.18 -2.01
N GLU A 131 -5.05 -5.02 -2.98
CA GLU A 131 -6.40 -5.02 -3.55
C GLU A 131 -7.47 -5.31 -2.48
N ARG A 132 -7.25 -6.33 -1.63
CA ARG A 132 -8.15 -6.64 -0.52
C ARG A 132 -8.26 -5.48 0.49
N LYS A 133 -7.14 -4.82 0.80
CA LYS A 133 -7.14 -3.69 1.73
C LYS A 133 -7.83 -2.45 1.16
N ASN A 134 -7.70 -2.21 -0.15
CA ASN A 134 -8.45 -1.14 -0.81
C ASN A 134 -9.96 -1.39 -0.76
N LEU A 135 -10.41 -2.63 -1.03
CA LEU A 135 -11.82 -3.00 -0.89
C LEU A 135 -12.34 -2.78 0.55
N GLU A 136 -11.56 -3.19 1.56
CA GLU A 136 -11.90 -2.96 2.97
C GLU A 136 -12.02 -1.46 3.28
N ILE A 137 -11.09 -0.63 2.78
CA ILE A 137 -11.14 0.83 2.95
C ILE A 137 -12.39 1.41 2.29
N ASP A 138 -12.76 0.98 1.09
CA ASP A 138 -13.96 1.45 0.39
C ASP A 138 -15.24 1.09 1.14
N GLU A 139 -15.35 -0.12 1.69
CA GLU A 139 -16.47 -0.54 2.53
C GLU A 139 -16.59 0.30 3.81
N LYS A 140 -15.46 0.58 4.47
CA LYS A 140 -15.43 1.43 5.67
C LYS A 140 -15.79 2.87 5.33
N ASN A 141 -15.31 3.40 4.21
CA ASN A 141 -15.64 4.74 3.73
C ASN A 141 -17.14 4.87 3.40
N ALA A 142 -17.72 3.86 2.75
CA ALA A 142 -19.16 3.82 2.50
C ALA A 142 -19.98 3.81 3.80
N SER A 143 -19.54 3.01 4.79
CA SER A 143 -20.17 2.97 6.12
C SER A 143 -20.05 4.30 6.87
N LEU A 144 -18.87 4.92 6.85
CA LEU A 144 -18.64 6.24 7.46
C LEU A 144 -19.51 7.31 6.82
N LYS A 145 -19.65 7.31 5.50
CA LYS A 145 -20.53 8.23 4.77
C LYS A 145 -21.99 8.09 5.20
N SER A 146 -22.48 6.85 5.32
CA SER A 146 -23.83 6.58 5.83
C SER A 146 -24.05 7.10 7.26
N TYR A 147 -23.07 6.92 8.16
CA TYR A 147 -23.14 7.49 9.50
C TYR A 147 -23.12 9.01 9.50
N LEU A 148 -22.31 9.63 8.65
CA LEU A 148 -22.27 11.09 8.49
C LEU A 148 -23.62 11.62 8.01
N ASP A 149 -24.20 11.03 6.97
CA ASP A 149 -25.51 11.41 6.44
C ASP A 149 -26.59 11.32 7.53
N LYS A 150 -26.54 10.27 8.37
CA LYS A 150 -27.45 10.10 9.51
C LYS A 150 -27.28 11.19 10.57
N ILE A 151 -26.05 11.56 10.91
CA ILE A 151 -25.76 12.62 11.88
C ILE A 151 -26.29 13.96 11.38
N VAL A 152 -26.09 14.27 10.09
CA VAL A 152 -26.60 15.49 9.47
C VAL A 152 -28.13 15.52 9.54
N ALA A 153 -28.80 14.45 9.09
CA ALA A 153 -30.26 14.37 9.11
C ALA A 153 -30.86 14.50 10.53
N LEU A 154 -30.23 13.87 11.53
CA LEU A 154 -30.65 14.00 12.92
C LEU A 154 -30.40 15.41 13.48
N THR A 155 -29.32 16.05 13.05
CA THR A 155 -28.99 17.43 13.44
C THR A 155 -30.02 18.40 12.88
N ASP A 156 -30.35 18.28 11.60
CA ASP A 156 -31.36 19.09 10.93
C ASP A 156 -32.73 18.92 11.61
N SER A 157 -33.14 17.68 11.85
CA SER A 157 -34.39 17.38 12.58
C SER A 157 -34.41 17.98 13.99
N ARG A 158 -33.29 17.93 14.72
CA ARG A 158 -33.17 18.56 16.03
C ARG A 158 -33.36 20.08 15.95
N THR A 159 -32.72 20.74 14.98
CA THR A 159 -32.86 22.19 14.81
C THR A 159 -34.29 22.62 14.46
N GLU A 160 -35.00 21.82 13.67
CA GLU A 160 -36.42 22.05 13.37
C GLU A 160 -37.28 21.93 14.63
N LEU A 161 -37.08 20.87 15.42
CA LEU A 161 -37.80 20.65 16.67
C LEU A 161 -37.51 21.75 17.69
N GLU A 162 -36.26 22.19 17.82
CA GLU A 162 -35.87 23.32 18.68
C GLU A 162 -36.57 24.62 18.24
N GLY A 163 -36.70 24.87 16.93
CA GLY A 163 -37.46 26.01 16.42
C GLY A 163 -38.94 25.96 16.77
N ARG A 164 -39.56 24.78 16.62
CA ARG A 164 -40.96 24.53 17.00
C ARG A 164 -41.18 24.66 18.51
N LEU A 165 -40.23 24.21 19.32
CA LEU A 165 -40.30 24.37 20.78
C LEU A 165 -40.27 25.85 21.16
N ARG A 166 -39.33 26.63 20.62
CA ARG A 166 -39.22 28.07 20.90
C ARG A 166 -40.48 28.85 20.54
N THR A 167 -41.12 28.49 19.42
CA THR A 167 -42.39 29.13 19.01
C THR A 167 -43.53 28.79 19.96
N ALA A 168 -43.67 27.51 20.35
CA ALA A 168 -44.66 27.09 21.33
C ALA A 168 -44.43 27.72 22.72
N GLU A 169 -43.18 27.84 23.17
CA GLU A 169 -42.81 28.53 24.42
C GLU A 169 -43.19 30.02 24.38
N ALA A 170 -42.95 30.69 23.25
CA ALA A 170 -43.35 32.08 23.05
C ALA A 170 -44.88 32.24 23.09
N GLU A 171 -45.63 31.35 22.44
CA GLU A 171 -47.10 31.35 22.50
C GLU A 171 -47.63 31.10 23.91
N ALA A 172 -47.07 30.12 24.63
CA ALA A 172 -47.44 29.83 26.01
C ALA A 172 -47.20 31.06 26.91
N SER A 173 -46.08 31.77 26.72
CA SER A 173 -45.79 33.00 27.46
C SER A 173 -46.81 34.11 27.18
N ARG A 174 -47.24 34.26 25.91
CA ARG A 174 -48.28 35.22 25.51
C ARG A 174 -49.65 34.86 26.10
N CYS A 175 -50.04 33.59 26.03
CA CYS A 175 -51.28 33.10 26.64
C CYS A 175 -51.29 33.33 28.14
N LYS A 176 -50.17 33.07 28.83
CA LYS A 176 -50.03 33.33 30.27
C LYS A 176 -50.21 34.81 30.59
N ALA A 177 -49.58 35.70 29.82
CA ALA A 177 -49.76 37.15 29.98
C ALA A 177 -51.22 37.59 29.73
N ALA A 178 -51.89 37.03 28.72
CA ALA A 178 -53.30 37.30 28.44
C ALA A 178 -54.22 36.83 29.58
N VAL A 179 -53.97 35.64 30.13
CA VAL A 179 -54.71 35.13 31.30
C VAL A 179 -54.52 36.06 32.50
N THR A 180 -53.29 36.48 32.81
CA THR A 180 -53.03 37.43 33.91
C THR A 180 -53.80 38.74 33.70
N ARG A 181 -53.80 39.28 32.48
CA ARG A 181 -54.57 40.47 32.14
C ARG A 181 -56.07 40.28 32.34
N HIS A 182 -56.64 39.17 31.85
CA HIS A 182 -58.08 38.91 32.01
C HIS A 182 -58.48 38.68 33.46
N VAL A 183 -57.61 38.07 34.28
CA VAL A 183 -57.83 37.96 35.72
C VAL A 183 -57.90 39.36 36.36
N GLN A 184 -56.98 40.26 36.01
CA GLN A 184 -57.02 41.65 36.50
C GLN A 184 -58.28 42.40 36.05
N GLU A 185 -58.66 42.29 34.76
CA GLU A 185 -59.89 42.89 34.23
C GLU A 185 -61.13 42.36 34.95
N LYS A 186 -61.18 41.04 35.21
CA LYS A 186 -62.27 40.40 35.97
C LYS A 186 -62.34 40.94 37.41
N GLU A 187 -61.22 41.00 38.13
CA GLU A 187 -61.17 41.51 39.51
C GLU A 187 -61.71 42.95 39.61
N ILE A 188 -61.32 43.82 38.67
CA ILE A 188 -61.82 45.20 38.60
C ILE A 188 -63.34 45.22 38.37
N LEU A 189 -63.85 44.38 37.45
CA LEU A 189 -65.28 44.29 37.18
C LEU A 189 -66.07 43.76 38.39
N GLU A 190 -65.53 42.78 39.12
CA GLU A 190 -66.14 42.25 40.34
C GLU A 190 -66.19 43.33 41.44
N GLN A 191 -65.13 44.12 41.62
CA GLN A 191 -65.12 45.26 42.52
C GLN A 191 -66.17 46.32 42.14
N HIS A 192 -66.28 46.67 40.86
CA HIS A 192 -67.30 47.60 40.37
C HIS A 192 -68.72 47.08 40.59
N LEU A 193 -68.97 45.78 40.37
CA LEU A 193 -70.26 45.15 40.61
C LEU A 193 -70.63 45.16 42.10
N ALA A 194 -69.67 44.91 43.00
CA ALA A 194 -69.88 44.98 44.43
C ALA A 194 -70.25 46.41 44.87
N TRP A 195 -69.48 47.42 44.42
CA TRP A 195 -69.76 48.82 44.68
C TRP A 195 -71.15 49.24 44.18
N LEU A 196 -71.53 48.83 42.95
CA LEU A 196 -72.84 49.16 42.40
C LEU A 196 -73.98 48.50 43.19
N ARG A 197 -73.79 47.26 43.68
CA ARG A 197 -74.77 46.60 44.55
C ARG A 197 -74.94 47.34 45.87
N GLU A 198 -73.84 47.79 46.48
CA GLU A 198 -73.88 48.61 47.70
C GLU A 198 -74.58 49.95 47.47
N ASP A 199 -74.27 50.66 46.38
CA ASP A 199 -74.92 51.93 46.02
C ASP A 199 -76.43 51.76 45.76
N VAL A 200 -76.82 50.72 45.01
CA VAL A 200 -78.24 50.40 44.77
C VAL A 200 -78.95 50.02 46.06
N ALA A 201 -78.32 49.22 46.93
CA ALA A 201 -78.89 48.84 48.23
C ALA A 201 -79.06 50.07 49.14
N ALA A 202 -78.08 50.96 49.19
CA ALA A 202 -78.15 52.21 49.94
C ALA A 202 -79.30 53.10 49.42
N LYS A 203 -79.39 53.29 48.11
CA LYS A 203 -80.48 54.07 47.49
C LYS A 203 -81.86 53.45 47.72
N ALA A 204 -81.97 52.11 47.69
CA ALA A 204 -83.22 51.42 47.98
C ALA A 204 -83.64 51.62 49.45
N SER A 205 -82.71 51.48 50.40
CA SER A 205 -82.97 51.74 51.82
C SER A 205 -83.41 53.18 52.07
N LEU A 206 -82.72 54.16 51.48
CA LEU A 206 -83.11 55.57 51.55
C LEU A 206 -84.53 55.79 51.00
N LEU A 207 -84.85 55.22 49.83
CA LEU A 207 -86.19 55.33 49.26
C LEU A 207 -87.26 54.67 50.14
N HIS A 208 -86.93 53.55 50.80
CA HIS A 208 -87.83 52.90 51.76
C HIS A 208 -88.06 53.75 53.01
N GLU A 209 -87.01 54.36 53.55
CA GLU A 209 -87.09 55.29 54.69
C GLU A 209 -87.92 56.53 54.33
N GLU A 210 -87.70 57.13 53.15
CA GLU A 210 -88.51 58.26 52.66
C GLU A 210 -89.99 57.89 52.50
N ARG A 211 -90.28 56.72 51.91
CA ARG A 211 -91.66 56.22 51.76
C ARG A 211 -92.32 55.98 53.11
N ARG A 212 -91.58 55.43 54.08
CA ARG A 212 -92.06 55.19 55.44
C ARG A 212 -92.34 56.51 56.16
N ALA A 213 -91.41 57.45 56.14
CA ALA A 213 -91.57 58.78 56.73
C ALA A 213 -92.77 59.52 56.09
N ARG A 214 -92.96 59.39 54.78
CA ARG A 214 -94.13 59.95 54.08
C ARG A 214 -95.44 59.30 54.53
N ALA A 215 -95.48 57.97 54.67
CA ALA A 215 -96.67 57.25 55.12
C ALA A 215 -97.02 57.56 56.59
N GLU A 216 -96.01 57.63 57.47
CA GLU A 216 -96.16 58.06 58.87
C GLU A 216 -96.66 59.50 58.96
N GLY A 217 -96.08 60.42 58.17
CA GLY A 217 -96.54 61.79 58.06
C GLY A 217 -97.95 61.92 57.49
N GLU A 218 -98.32 61.14 56.48
CA GLU A 218 -99.68 61.12 55.92
C GLU A 218 -100.69 60.57 56.93
N ALA A 219 -100.34 59.52 57.69
CA ALA A 219 -101.17 58.97 58.75
C ALA A 219 -101.39 59.98 59.89
N ASP A 220 -100.33 60.69 60.32
CA ASP A 220 -100.41 61.76 61.31
C ASP A 220 -101.30 62.92 60.82
N LEU A 221 -101.13 63.36 59.57
CA LEU A 221 -101.98 64.39 58.95
C LEU A 221 -103.44 63.94 58.83
N ARG A 222 -103.71 62.68 58.44
CA ARG A 222 -105.07 62.12 58.40
C ARG A 222 -105.70 62.06 59.79
N SER A 223 -104.93 61.66 60.82
CA SER A 223 -105.38 61.66 62.21
C SER A 223 -105.74 63.08 62.69
N LYS A 224 -104.87 64.06 62.41
CA LYS A 224 -105.12 65.47 62.70
C LYS A 224 -106.35 66.01 61.96
N LEU A 225 -106.54 65.62 60.70
CA LEU A 225 -107.70 66.00 59.91
C LEU A 225 -109.00 65.43 60.51
N LEU A 226 -109.03 64.13 60.86
CA LEU A 226 -110.17 63.49 61.51
C LEU A 226 -110.51 64.14 62.85
N ALA A 227 -109.50 64.48 63.66
CA ALA A 227 -109.71 65.21 64.91
C ALA A 227 -110.33 66.59 64.67
N ALA A 228 -109.81 67.35 63.69
CA ALA A 228 -110.36 68.65 63.32
C ALA A 228 -111.78 68.55 62.72
N GLU A 229 -112.07 67.49 61.96
CA GLU A 229 -113.42 67.20 61.44
C GLU A 229 -114.40 66.89 62.57
N HIS A 230 -114.00 66.09 63.57
CA HIS A 230 -114.79 65.86 64.78
C HIS A 230 -115.04 67.15 65.56
N GLU A 231 -114.00 67.97 65.79
CA GLU A 231 -114.16 69.28 66.43
C GLU A 231 -115.12 70.19 65.65
N ARG A 232 -115.02 70.20 64.32
CA ARG A 232 -115.94 70.95 63.45
C ARG A 232 -117.37 70.45 63.59
N ASP A 233 -117.59 69.14 63.60
CA ASP A 233 -118.93 68.56 63.73
C ASP A 233 -119.52 68.81 65.11
N ASP A 234 -118.71 68.77 66.18
CA ASP A 234 -119.11 69.15 67.53
C ASP A 234 -119.49 70.63 67.62
N LEU A 235 -118.69 71.52 67.02
CA LEU A 235 -118.99 72.94 66.91
C LEU A 235 -120.26 73.18 66.09
N ARG A 236 -120.48 72.44 65.01
CA ARG A 236 -121.69 72.51 64.18
C ARG A 236 -122.92 72.01 64.93
N ALA A 237 -122.78 70.95 65.73
CA ALA A 237 -123.84 70.47 66.61
C ALA A 237 -124.14 71.49 67.72
N ALA A 238 -123.11 72.13 68.29
CA ALA A 238 -123.27 73.22 69.25
C ALA A 238 -123.96 74.44 68.63
N GLU A 239 -123.58 74.82 67.41
CA GLU A 239 -124.25 75.86 66.62
C GLU A 239 -125.72 75.49 66.35
N GLY A 240 -126.00 74.24 65.99
CA GLY A 240 -127.36 73.73 65.81
C GLY A 240 -128.20 73.83 67.08
N ARG A 241 -127.64 73.44 68.23
CA ARG A 241 -128.27 73.63 69.55
C ARG A 241 -128.49 75.12 69.87
N ALA A 242 -127.52 75.97 69.57
CA ALA A 242 -127.64 77.42 69.76
C ALA A 242 -128.73 78.02 68.87
N LYS A 243 -128.81 77.61 67.58
CA LYS A 243 -129.89 78.01 66.66
C LYS A 243 -131.26 77.52 67.13
N ALA A 244 -131.36 76.28 67.60
CA ALA A 244 -132.59 75.74 68.17
C ALA A 244 -133.02 76.53 69.42
N ARG A 245 -132.06 76.89 70.28
CA ARG A 245 -132.31 77.74 71.45
C ARG A 245 -132.73 79.16 71.06
N VAL A 246 -132.10 79.74 70.04
CA VAL A 246 -132.50 81.04 69.49
C VAL A 246 -133.90 80.97 68.89
N ALA A 247 -134.25 79.91 68.15
CA ALA A 247 -135.58 79.70 67.60
C ALA A 247 -136.64 79.49 68.71
N GLU A 248 -136.29 78.77 69.78
CA GLU A 248 -137.13 78.57 70.97
C GLU A 248 -137.37 79.90 71.71
N LEU A 249 -136.33 80.71 71.90
CA LEU A 249 -136.43 82.06 72.46
C LEU A 249 -137.21 83.01 71.55
N GLN A 250 -137.03 82.95 70.23
CA GLN A 250 -137.82 83.69 69.25
C GLN A 250 -139.30 83.28 69.29
N GLY A 251 -139.59 81.98 69.49
CA GLY A 251 -140.94 81.46 69.71
C GLY A 251 -141.55 81.94 71.03
N MET A 252 -140.78 81.99 72.13
CA MET A 252 -141.22 82.58 73.39
C MET A 252 -141.49 84.08 73.28
N VAL A 253 -140.66 84.82 72.53
CA VAL A 253 -140.88 86.25 72.26
C VAL A 253 -142.14 86.46 71.42
N ALA A 254 -142.41 85.59 70.44
CA ALA A 254 -143.65 85.62 69.65
C ALA A 254 -144.90 85.30 70.50
N GLN A 255 -144.78 84.45 71.53
CA GLN A 255 -145.85 84.14 72.49
C GLN A 255 -146.05 85.21 73.57
N LEU A 256 -145.07 86.07 73.85
CA LEU A 256 -145.18 87.20 74.77
C LEU A 256 -145.75 88.48 74.12
N GLN A 257 -146.09 88.41 72.82
CA GLN A 257 -146.66 89.52 72.05
C GLN A 257 -148.14 89.30 71.66
N GLN A 258 -148.84 88.35 72.30
CA GLN A 258 -150.30 88.20 72.34
C GLN A 258 -150.78 88.09 73.79
#